data_AF-A0A2V6DA79-F1
#
_entry.id   AF-A0A2V6DA79-F1
#
_cell.length_a   1.000
_cell.length_b   1.000
_cell.length_c   1.000
_cell.angle_alpha   90.00
_cell.angle_beta   90.00
_cell.angle_gamma   90.00
#
_symmetry.space_group_name_H-M   'P 1'
#
loop_
_entity.id
_entity.type
_entity.pdbx_description
1 polymer ?
#
loop_
_entity_poly.entity_id
_entity_poly.type
_entity_poly.pdbx_seq_one_letter_code
_entity_poly.pdbx_strand_id
1 'polypeptide(L)'
;MSILQRGVIQSEHPNHMSNVTISLPDAMSATMESRASAAGFRSKEEYLLALVQADCERAEIEPVLEARLDGPFEPLEADWKQRIRDAAQPRG
;
A
#
# COMPACT_ATOMS: atom_id res chain seq x y z
N MET A 1 -9.40 48.41 24.20
CA MET A 1 -8.69 48.14 22.94
C MET A 1 -8.09 46.75 23.01
N SER A 2 -8.48 45.92 22.05
CA SER A 2 -7.98 44.61 21.61
C SER A 2 -7.59 43.53 22.63
N ILE A 3 -8.52 42.58 22.70
CA ILE A 3 -8.38 41.17 23.04
C ILE A 3 -7.37 40.52 22.06
N LEU A 4 -6.39 39.77 22.56
CA LEU A 4 -5.68 38.78 21.75
C LEU A 4 -5.86 37.40 22.39
N GLN A 5 -6.94 36.79 21.92
CA GLN A 5 -7.34 35.41 22.05
C GLN A 5 -6.21 34.54 21.47
N ARG A 6 -5.38 33.95 22.33
CA ARG A 6 -4.42 32.91 21.94
C ARG A 6 -5.22 31.65 21.62
N GLY A 7 -5.57 31.50 20.35
CA GLY A 7 -6.19 30.31 19.79
C GLY A 7 -5.30 29.10 20.08
N VAL A 8 -5.89 28.14 20.77
CA VAL A 8 -5.41 26.77 20.92
C VAL A 8 -5.36 26.16 19.52
N ILE A 9 -4.18 25.91 18.96
CA ILE A 9 -4.04 25.00 17.83
C ILE A 9 -4.06 23.60 18.43
N GLN A 10 -5.26 23.10 18.68
CA GLN A 10 -5.50 21.67 18.82
C GLN A 10 -5.36 21.09 17.41
N SER A 11 -4.18 20.58 17.10
CA SER A 11 -3.95 19.70 15.94
C SER A 11 -4.56 18.34 16.23
N GLU A 12 -5.87 18.28 16.44
CA GLU A 12 -6.63 17.05 16.28
C GLU A 12 -6.96 16.98 14.80
N HIS A 13 -6.12 16.31 14.01
CA HIS A 13 -6.54 15.81 12.72
C HIS A 13 -7.27 14.49 12.98
N PRO A 14 -8.62 14.47 13.08
CA PRO A 14 -9.32 13.21 12.88
C PRO A 14 -8.94 12.74 11.47
N ASN A 15 -8.51 11.48 11.32
CA ASN A 15 -8.24 10.82 10.04
C ASN A 15 -9.18 11.33 8.92
N HIS A 16 -8.75 12.34 8.17
CA HIS A 16 -9.61 12.97 7.18
C HIS A 16 -9.45 12.17 5.90
N MET A 17 -10.28 11.14 5.74
CA MET A 17 -10.33 10.40 4.49
C MET A 17 -10.77 11.35 3.38
N SER A 18 -9.89 11.55 2.41
CA SER A 18 -10.18 12.34 1.22
C SER A 18 -11.06 11.51 0.29
N ASN A 19 -12.26 12.00 -0.01
CA ASN A 19 -13.16 11.35 -0.96
C ASN A 19 -12.75 11.72 -2.38
N VAL A 20 -12.64 10.72 -3.26
CA VAL A 20 -12.33 10.90 -4.68
C VAL A 20 -13.48 10.36 -5.51
N THR A 21 -13.98 11.17 -6.43
CA THR A 21 -15.03 10.76 -7.39
C THR A 21 -14.38 10.34 -8.70
N ILE A 22 -14.64 9.11 -9.13
CA ILE A 22 -14.12 8.56 -10.38
C ILE A 22 -15.31 8.14 -11.24
N SER A 23 -15.39 8.69 -12.45
CA SER A 23 -16.39 8.29 -13.43
C SER A 23 -15.84 7.18 -14.33
N LEU A 24 -16.51 6.03 -14.34
CA LEU A 24 -16.15 4.88 -15.16
C LEU A 24 -17.24 4.65 -16.21
N PRO A 25 -16.90 4.27 -17.46
CA PRO A 25 -17.87 3.76 -18.41
C PRO A 25 -18.55 2.49 -17.87
N ASP A 26 -19.83 2.28 -18.20
CA ASP A 26 -20.64 1.19 -17.65
C ASP A 26 -20.00 -0.20 -17.82
N ALA A 27 -19.42 -0.48 -18.99
CA ALA A 27 -18.74 -1.74 -19.27
C ALA A 27 -17.55 -1.99 -18.32
N MET A 28 -16.81 -0.93 -17.97
CA MET A 28 -15.68 -1.02 -17.04
C MET A 28 -16.16 -1.17 -15.60
N SER A 29 -17.22 -0.45 -15.22
CA SER A 29 -17.88 -0.58 -13.92
C SER A 29 -18.36 -2.02 -13.67
N ALA A 30 -19.06 -2.61 -14.64
CA ALA A 30 -19.54 -4.00 -14.57
C ALA A 30 -18.38 -5.01 -14.48
N THR A 31 -17.30 -4.76 -15.23
CA THR A 31 -16.09 -5.60 -15.16
C THR A 31 -15.43 -5.53 -13.78
N MET A 32 -15.38 -4.34 -13.18
CA MET A 32 -14.82 -4.16 -11.83
C MET A 32 -15.67 -4.85 -10.76
N GLU A 33 -17.00 -4.78 -10.84
CA GLU A 33 -17.89 -5.52 -9.93
C GLU A 33 -17.68 -7.02 -10.03
N SER A 34 -17.58 -7.56 -11.25
CA SER A 34 -17.32 -8.99 -11.47
C SER A 34 -15.99 -9.41 -10.87
N ARG A 35 -14.92 -8.62 -11.05
CA ARG A 35 -13.59 -8.90 -10.48
C ARG A 35 -13.56 -8.78 -8.96
N ALA A 36 -14.22 -7.76 -8.41
CA ALA A 36 -14.32 -7.56 -6.97
C ALA A 36 -14.99 -8.78 -6.31
N SER A 37 -16.11 -9.24 -6.88
CA SER A 37 -16.82 -10.43 -6.40
C SER A 37 -15.95 -11.69 -6.50
N ALA A 38 -15.28 -11.90 -7.64
CA ALA A 38 -14.40 -13.06 -7.84
C ALA A 38 -13.20 -13.07 -6.87
N ALA A 39 -12.69 -11.89 -6.48
CA ALA A 39 -11.61 -11.74 -5.52
C ALA A 39 -12.09 -11.67 -4.05
N GLY A 40 -13.40 -11.78 -3.79
CA GLY A 40 -13.98 -11.84 -2.45
C GLY A 40 -14.22 -10.49 -1.77
N PHE A 41 -14.16 -9.38 -2.51
CA PHE A 41 -14.44 -8.04 -2.00
C PHE A 41 -15.95 -7.75 -1.97
N ARG A 42 -16.37 -6.86 -1.06
CA ARG A 42 -17.79 -6.51 -0.89
C ARG A 42 -18.26 -5.49 -1.90
N SER A 43 -17.34 -4.70 -2.46
CA SER A 43 -17.65 -3.71 -3.50
C SER A 43 -16.47 -3.46 -4.43
N LYS A 44 -16.74 -2.83 -5.57
CA LYS A 44 -15.71 -2.41 -6.53
C LYS A 44 -14.81 -1.29 -5.98
N GLU A 45 -15.32 -0.44 -5.10
CA GLU A 45 -14.57 0.62 -4.43
C GLU A 45 -13.56 0.04 -3.44
N GLU A 46 -13.98 -0.95 -2.65
CA GLU A 46 -13.09 -1.68 -1.74
C GLU A 46 -11.97 -2.38 -2.52
N TYR A 47 -12.34 -3.04 -3.62
CA TYR A 47 -11.39 -3.67 -4.53
C TYR A 47 -10.41 -2.65 -5.15
N LEU A 48 -10.91 -1.49 -5.60
CA LEU A 48 -10.07 -0.43 -6.17
C LEU A 48 -9.09 0.13 -5.14
N LEU A 49 -9.54 0.38 -3.92
CA LEU A 49 -8.68 0.84 -2.83
C LEU A 49 -7.57 -0.18 -2.53
N ALA A 50 -7.90 -1.48 -2.50
CA ALA A 50 -6.91 -2.54 -2.30
C ALA A 50 -5.86 -2.55 -3.43
N LEU A 51 -6.27 -2.34 -4.68
CA LEU A 51 -5.34 -2.24 -5.81
C LEU A 51 -4.42 -1.02 -5.70
N VAL A 52 -4.97 0.14 -5.35
CA VAL A 52 -4.18 1.37 -5.16
C VAL A 52 -3.19 1.20 -4.01
N GLN A 53 -3.63 0.64 -2.89
CA GLN A 53 -2.77 0.35 -1.74
C GLN A 53 -1.61 -0.57 -2.12
N ALA A 54 -1.89 -1.68 -2.82
CA ALA A 54 -0.87 -2.60 -3.29
C ALA A 54 0.11 -1.94 -4.28
N ASP A 55 -0.36 -1.01 -5.11
CA ASP A 55 0.50 -0.25 -6.02
C ASP A 55 1.38 0.75 -5.28
N CYS A 56 0.85 1.42 -4.25
CA CYS A 56 1.63 2.27 -3.35
C CYS A 56 2.71 1.47 -2.60
N GLU A 57 2.36 0.32 -2.02
CA GLU A 57 3.32 -0.57 -1.37
C GLU A 57 4.40 -1.06 -2.34
N ARG A 58 4.02 -1.31 -3.60
CA ARG A 58 4.98 -1.69 -4.63
C ARG A 58 5.88 -0.53 -5.03
N ALA A 59 5.37 0.70 -5.06
CA ALA A 59 6.16 1.91 -5.33
C ALA A 59 7.23 2.15 -4.24
N GLU A 60 7.08 1.57 -3.04
CA GLU A 60 8.12 1.62 -2.00
C GLU A 60 9.32 0.70 -2.28
N ILE A 61 9.25 -0.24 -3.24
CA ILE A 61 10.39 -1.11 -3.54
C ILE A 61 11.54 -0.37 -4.22
N GLU A 62 11.23 0.61 -5.07
CA GLU A 62 12.21 1.38 -5.83
C GLU A 62 13.15 2.19 -4.92
N PRO A 63 12.66 3.02 -3.97
CA PRO A 63 13.53 3.71 -3.02
C PRO A 63 14.28 2.74 -2.08
N VAL A 64 13.73 1.57 -1.78
CA VAL A 64 14.44 0.52 -1.01
C VAL A 64 15.60 -0.06 -1.80
N LEU A 65 15.41 -0.31 -3.10
CA LEU A 65 16.47 -0.78 -3.99
C LEU A 65 17.53 0.29 -4.21
N GLU A 66 17.14 1.54 -4.41
CA GLU A 66 18.06 2.69 -4.51
C GLU A 66 18.90 2.86 -3.24
N ALA A 67 18.27 2.86 -2.06
CA ALA A 67 18.99 2.90 -0.79
C ALA A 67 19.94 1.70 -0.61
N ARG A 68 19.61 0.55 -1.18
CA ARG A 68 20.47 -0.65 -1.14
C ARG A 68 21.67 -0.53 -2.09
N LEU A 69 21.53 0.15 -3.23
CA LEU A 69 22.62 0.39 -4.19
C LEU A 69 23.74 1.25 -3.59
N ASP A 70 23.41 2.15 -2.67
CA ASP A 70 24.38 3.02 -1.99
C ASP A 70 25.19 2.32 -0.88
N GLY A 71 24.86 1.07 -0.53
CA GLY A 71 25.53 0.30 0.52
C GLY A 71 26.41 -0.84 -0.02
N PRO A 72 27.46 -1.27 0.71
CA PRO A 72 28.23 -2.44 0.33
C PRO A 72 27.35 -3.70 0.27
N PHE A 73 27.55 -4.52 -0.75
CA PHE A 73 27.03 -5.88 -0.77
C PHE A 73 27.92 -6.76 0.10
N GLU A 74 27.37 -7.22 1.22
CA GLU A 74 28.04 -8.23 2.03
C GLU A 74 28.14 -9.55 1.24
N PRO A 75 29.28 -10.26 1.34
CA PRO A 75 29.40 -11.59 0.75
C PRO A 75 28.29 -12.51 1.25
N LEU A 76 27.70 -13.28 0.33
CA LEU A 76 26.74 -14.31 0.73
C LEU A 76 27.45 -15.36 1.60
N GLU A 77 26.85 -15.69 2.74
CA GLU A 77 27.28 -16.79 3.59
C GLU A 77 27.27 -18.11 2.81
N ALA A 78 28.21 -19.02 3.07
CA ALA A 78 28.40 -20.24 2.27
C ALA A 78 27.14 -21.14 2.22
N ASP A 79 26.25 -21.03 3.19
CA ASP A 79 25.03 -21.81 3.36
C ASP A 79 23.76 -21.11 2.85
N TRP A 80 23.86 -19.93 2.21
CA TRP A 80 22.71 -19.12 1.79
C TRP A 80 21.67 -19.92 0.97
N LYS A 81 22.14 -20.83 0.11
CA LYS A 81 21.27 -21.69 -0.71
C LYS A 81 20.48 -22.69 0.13
N GLN A 82 21.09 -23.22 1.19
CA GLN A 82 20.44 -24.15 2.10
C GLN A 82 19.39 -23.41 2.93
N ARG A 83 19.71 -22.22 3.43
CA ARG A 83 18.77 -21.36 4.17
C ARG A 83 17.51 -21.00 3.36
N ILE A 84 17.66 -20.66 2.08
CA ILE A 84 16.52 -20.41 1.19
C ILE A 84 15.69 -21.68 0.98
N ARG A 85 16.34 -22.83 0.79
CA ARG A 85 15.65 -24.11 0.58
C ARG A 85 14.82 -24.49 1.81
N ASP A 86 15.38 -24.34 3.00
CA ASP A 86 14.72 -24.65 4.27
C ASP A 86 13.55 -23.68 4.53
N ALA A 87 13.70 -22.41 4.18
CA ALA A 87 12.63 -21.40 4.29
C ALA A 87 11.48 -21.58 3.28
N ALA A 88 11.79 -22.10 2.09
CA ALA A 88 10.80 -22.38 1.04
C ALA A 88 9.99 -23.66 1.30
N GLN A 89 10.38 -24.45 2.31
CA GLN A 89 9.66 -25.66 2.67
C GLN A 89 8.40 -25.28 3.47
N PRO A 90 7.19 -25.64 3.01
CA PRO A 90 5.97 -25.37 3.76
C PRO A 90 6.06 -26.10 5.11
N ARG A 91 5.85 -25.35 6.20
CA ARG A 91 5.66 -25.95 7.52
C ARG A 91 4.41 -26.81 7.43
N GLY A 92 4.60 -28.13 7.52
CA GLY A 92 3.51 -29.10 7.62
C GLY A 92 2.66 -28.88 8.87
#